data_AF-A0A7S1A7A8-F1
#
_entry.id   AF-A0A7S1A7A8-F1
#
_cell.length_a   1.000
_cell.length_b   1.000
_cell.length_c   1.000
_cell.angle_alpha   90.00
_cell.angle_beta   90.00
_cell.angle_gamma   90.00
#
_symmetry.space_group_name_H-M   'P 1'
#
loop_
_entity.id
_entity.type
_entity.pdbx_description
1 polymer ?
#
loop_
_entity_poly.entity_id
_entity_poly.type
_entity_poly.pdbx_seq_one_letter_code
_entity_poly.pdbx_strand_id
1 'polypeptide(L)'
;SAKPGWHLMPDANLFDAVEFLLAYQNPDGGWATYENTRGHAWYELMNPSEVFGDIMIDYSYVECSASAMSALAKFTQQHPTHRALEIKRAIARGANLISAMQRADGSWYGCWGCCFTYGCWFGIEGLLAAGRSVSCKEISGCVKFLLSVQGHDGGWSEDFASCYNREYTPSPQGS
;
A
#
# COMPACT_ATOMS: atom_id res chain seq x y z
N SER A 1 24.09 18.41 10.01
CA SER A 1 24.33 18.35 11.46
C SER A 1 23.24 17.50 12.08
N ALA A 2 23.54 16.25 12.45
CA ALA A 2 22.58 15.35 13.08
C ALA A 2 22.43 15.75 14.56
N LYS A 3 21.19 15.90 15.05
CA LYS A 3 20.91 16.30 16.43
C LYS A 3 21.42 15.22 17.41
N PRO A 4 22.14 15.59 18.48
CA PRO A 4 22.62 14.65 19.47
C PRO A 4 21.46 14.21 20.37
N GLY A 5 21.13 12.92 20.38
CA GLY A 5 20.12 12.37 21.30
C GLY A 5 19.42 11.09 20.82
N TRP A 6 19.26 10.91 19.51
CA TRP A 6 18.76 9.65 18.96
C TRP A 6 19.91 8.64 19.01
N HIS A 7 19.88 7.75 19.99
CA HIS A 7 20.77 6.59 19.99
C HIS A 7 20.53 5.88 18.66
N LEU A 8 21.57 5.79 17.82
CA LEU A 8 21.51 5.03 16.57
C LEU A 8 21.08 3.62 16.96
N MET A 9 19.89 3.21 16.52
CA MET A 9 19.39 1.87 16.72
C MET A 9 20.43 0.90 16.14
N PRO A 10 20.85 -0.13 16.88
CA PRO A 10 21.82 -1.09 16.36
C PRO A 10 21.32 -1.73 15.07
N ASP A 11 22.23 -1.98 14.12
CA ASP A 11 21.89 -2.64 12.84
C ASP A 11 21.15 -3.96 13.04
N ALA A 12 21.44 -4.70 14.12
CA ALA A 12 20.76 -5.93 14.46
C ALA A 12 19.22 -5.76 14.56
N ASN A 13 18.75 -4.67 15.15
CA ASN A 13 17.31 -4.37 15.24
C ASN A 13 16.70 -4.08 13.85
N LEU A 14 17.46 -3.44 12.96
CA LEU A 14 17.01 -3.22 11.58
C LEU A 14 16.94 -4.55 10.81
N PHE A 15 17.91 -5.44 11.05
CA PHE A 15 17.91 -6.78 10.44
C PHE A 15 16.73 -7.61 10.93
N ASP A 16 16.44 -7.60 12.23
CA ASP A 16 15.26 -8.27 12.79
C ASP A 16 13.94 -7.73 12.19
N ALA A 17 13.85 -6.42 11.97
CA ALA A 17 12.69 -5.81 11.31
C ALA A 17 12.55 -6.24 9.84
N VAL A 18 13.66 -6.38 9.11
CA VAL A 18 13.68 -6.89 7.73
C VAL A 18 13.27 -8.36 7.69
N GLU A 19 13.79 -9.19 8.61
CA GLU A 19 13.38 -10.58 8.75
C GLU A 19 11.88 -10.70 8.99
N PHE A 20 11.34 -9.88 9.89
CA PHE A 20 9.90 -9.83 10.16
C PHE A 20 9.11 -9.50 8.89
N LEU A 21 9.46 -8.44 8.17
CA LEU A 21 8.76 -8.08 6.92
C LEU A 21 8.86 -9.20 5.87
N LEU A 22 10.00 -9.85 5.71
CA LEU A 22 10.17 -10.93 4.74
C LEU A 22 9.35 -12.17 5.12
N ALA A 23 9.26 -12.51 6.41
CA ALA A 23 8.46 -13.63 6.90
C ALA A 23 6.95 -13.39 6.76
N TYR A 24 6.50 -12.15 6.88
CA TYR A 24 5.08 -11.78 6.83
C TYR A 24 4.56 -11.46 5.42
N GLN A 25 5.37 -11.68 4.36
CA GLN A 25 4.88 -11.57 2.99
C GLN A 25 3.97 -12.76 2.64
N ASN A 26 2.77 -12.47 2.17
CA ASN A 26 1.78 -13.48 1.77
C ASN A 26 2.13 -14.17 0.44
N PRO A 27 1.52 -15.33 0.13
CA PRO A 27 1.73 -16.04 -1.15
C PRO A 27 1.35 -15.23 -2.39
N ASP A 28 0.36 -14.33 -2.29
CA ASP A 28 -0.04 -13.40 -3.35
C ASP A 28 1.01 -12.30 -3.64
N GLY A 29 2.00 -12.13 -2.75
CA GLY A 29 3.06 -11.15 -2.85
C GLY A 29 2.85 -9.89 -2.00
N GLY A 30 1.70 -9.74 -1.35
CA GLY A 30 1.41 -8.60 -0.51
C GLY A 30 1.75 -8.77 0.95
N TRP A 31 1.39 -7.74 1.70
CA TRP A 31 1.41 -7.73 3.16
C TRP A 31 0.03 -7.37 3.67
N ALA A 32 -0.38 -8.10 4.70
CA ALA A 32 -1.57 -7.79 5.46
C ALA A 32 -1.22 -6.87 6.65
N THR A 33 -2.12 -6.74 7.62
CA THR A 33 -1.94 -5.81 8.72
C THR A 33 -1.12 -6.34 9.89
N TYR A 34 -1.61 -7.40 10.54
CA TYR A 34 -1.04 -7.94 11.76
C TYR A 34 -0.36 -9.29 11.52
N GLU A 35 -0.95 -10.12 10.67
CA GLU A 35 -0.53 -11.50 10.44
C GLU A 35 -0.57 -11.88 8.97
N ASN A 36 0.10 -12.96 8.58
CA ASN A 36 -0.14 -13.52 7.25
C ASN A 36 -1.61 -13.91 7.08
N THR A 37 -2.09 -13.90 5.84
CA THR A 37 -3.41 -14.41 5.48
C THR A 37 -3.47 -15.92 5.73
N ARG A 38 -4.17 -16.33 6.80
CA ARG A 38 -4.26 -17.74 7.25
C ARG A 38 -5.56 -18.44 6.84
N GLY A 39 -6.41 -17.78 6.06
CA GLY A 39 -7.68 -18.32 5.58
C GLY A 39 -7.89 -18.04 4.10
N HIS A 40 -9.01 -18.53 3.58
CA HIS A 40 -9.39 -18.32 2.20
C HIS A 40 -10.39 -17.18 2.08
N ALA A 41 -10.35 -16.44 0.96
CA ALA A 41 -11.28 -15.34 0.72
C ALA A 41 -12.76 -15.73 0.80
N TRP A 42 -13.11 -17.01 0.54
CA TRP A 42 -14.49 -17.48 0.67
C TRP A 42 -15.00 -17.49 2.13
N TYR A 43 -14.12 -17.37 3.13
CA TYR A 43 -14.55 -17.22 4.53
C TYR A 43 -15.40 -15.97 4.74
N GLU A 44 -15.25 -14.95 3.88
CA GLU A 44 -16.09 -13.75 3.90
C GLU A 44 -17.58 -14.06 3.69
N LEU A 45 -17.93 -15.17 3.04
CA LEU A 45 -19.32 -15.64 2.91
C LEU A 45 -19.94 -16.04 4.26
N MET A 46 -19.11 -16.26 5.28
CA MET A 46 -19.54 -16.60 6.63
C MET A 46 -19.51 -15.39 7.57
N ASN A 47 -19.27 -14.18 7.06
CA ASN A 47 -19.25 -12.96 7.87
C ASN A 47 -20.64 -12.68 8.48
N PRO A 48 -20.80 -12.74 9.82
CA PRO A 48 -22.08 -12.54 10.47
C PRO A 48 -22.27 -11.10 10.99
N SER A 49 -21.34 -10.18 10.70
CA SER A 49 -21.30 -8.87 11.35
C SER A 49 -22.32 -7.87 10.80
N GLU A 50 -22.88 -8.13 9.61
CA GLU A 50 -23.88 -7.33 8.88
C GLU A 50 -23.43 -5.92 8.46
N VAL A 51 -22.63 -5.23 9.27
CA VAL A 51 -22.25 -3.82 9.10
C VAL A 51 -20.79 -3.62 8.71
N PHE A 52 -19.97 -4.68 8.72
CA PHE A 52 -18.57 -4.65 8.30
C PHE A 52 -18.33 -5.66 7.18
N GLY A 53 -17.48 -5.31 6.22
CA GLY A 53 -17.03 -6.22 5.16
C GLY A 53 -15.52 -6.40 5.19
N ASP A 54 -15.06 -7.50 4.61
CA ASP A 54 -13.65 -7.88 4.51
C ASP A 54 -12.99 -8.04 5.91
N ILE A 55 -13.67 -8.73 6.83
CA ILE A 55 -13.19 -8.92 8.22
C ILE A 55 -12.82 -10.36 8.58
N MET A 56 -13.10 -11.33 7.71
CA MET A 56 -12.98 -12.75 8.08
C MET A 56 -11.54 -13.27 8.05
N ILE A 57 -10.64 -12.59 7.34
CA ILE A 57 -9.22 -12.88 7.25
C ILE A 57 -8.42 -11.57 7.19
N ASP A 58 -7.12 -11.65 7.47
CA ASP A 58 -6.21 -10.51 7.26
C ASP A 58 -5.77 -10.50 5.80
N TYR A 59 -6.35 -9.60 4.99
CA TYR A 59 -6.11 -9.50 3.56
C TYR A 59 -4.80 -8.75 3.26
N SER A 60 -4.19 -9.02 2.10
CA SER A 60 -3.12 -8.16 1.60
C SER A 60 -3.68 -6.82 1.12
N TYR A 61 -3.09 -5.72 1.56
CA TYR A 61 -3.54 -4.36 1.24
C TYR A 61 -2.48 -3.58 0.44
N VAL A 62 -2.93 -2.62 -0.39
CA VAL A 62 -2.03 -1.75 -1.17
C VAL A 62 -1.12 -0.96 -0.23
N GLU A 63 -1.66 -0.45 0.86
CA GLU A 63 -1.00 0.46 1.79
C GLU A 63 0.03 -0.27 2.64
N CYS A 64 -0.33 -1.45 3.16
CA CYS A 64 0.59 -2.34 3.88
C CYS A 64 1.74 -2.79 2.97
N SER A 65 1.41 -3.21 1.74
CA SER A 65 2.40 -3.67 0.77
C SER A 65 3.35 -2.55 0.35
N ALA A 66 2.83 -1.38 -0.01
CA ALA A 66 3.62 -0.22 -0.39
C ALA A 66 4.55 0.24 0.76
N SER A 67 4.06 0.23 2.00
CA SER A 67 4.83 0.58 3.19
C SER A 67 5.98 -0.39 3.43
N ALA A 68 5.71 -1.71 3.41
CA ALA A 68 6.72 -2.74 3.57
C ALA A 68 7.79 -2.66 2.47
N MET A 69 7.36 -2.51 1.21
CA MET A 69 8.25 -2.34 0.07
C MET A 69 9.14 -1.10 0.21
N SER A 70 8.58 0.02 0.65
CA SER A 70 9.32 1.28 0.86
C SER A 70 10.37 1.12 1.95
N ALA A 71 10.03 0.49 3.07
CA ALA A 71 10.96 0.20 4.15
C ALA A 71 12.12 -0.71 3.68
N LEU A 72 11.80 -1.80 2.98
CA LEU A 72 12.78 -2.74 2.43
C LEU A 72 13.69 -2.09 1.38
N ALA A 73 13.13 -1.26 0.50
CA ALA A 73 13.89 -0.50 -0.50
C ALA A 73 14.85 0.48 0.18
N LYS A 74 14.38 1.19 1.22
CA LYS A 74 15.19 2.14 1.98
C LYS A 74 16.31 1.44 2.75
N PHE A 75 16.02 0.30 3.36
CA PHE A 75 17.01 -0.54 4.03
C PHE A 75 18.11 -0.99 3.06
N THR A 76 17.74 -1.44 1.87
CA THR A 76 18.69 -1.90 0.84
C THR A 76 19.67 -0.80 0.40
N GLN A 77 19.26 0.47 0.42
CA GLN A 77 20.17 1.59 0.13
C GLN A 77 21.29 1.73 1.18
N GLN A 78 21.02 1.36 2.43
CA GLN A 78 21.96 1.47 3.55
C GLN A 78 22.75 0.18 3.76
N HIS A 79 22.13 -0.98 3.48
CA HIS A 79 22.71 -2.31 3.66
C HIS A 79 22.60 -3.15 2.37
N PRO A 80 23.33 -2.78 1.29
CA PRO A 80 23.09 -3.30 -0.06
C PRO A 80 23.41 -4.79 -0.25
N THR A 81 24.11 -5.42 0.67
CA THR A 81 24.49 -6.84 0.61
C THR A 81 23.61 -7.74 1.48
N HIS A 82 22.92 -7.19 2.48
CA HIS A 82 22.14 -7.98 3.43
C HIS A 82 20.83 -8.46 2.78
N ARG A 83 20.71 -9.78 2.55
CA ARG A 83 19.52 -10.44 1.94
C ARG A 83 19.01 -9.80 0.64
N ALA A 84 19.90 -9.15 -0.10
CA ALA A 84 19.56 -8.29 -1.24
C ALA A 84 18.68 -8.98 -2.30
N LEU A 85 18.93 -10.27 -2.58
CA LEU A 85 18.16 -11.02 -3.57
C LEU A 85 16.72 -11.32 -3.09
N GLU A 86 16.54 -11.65 -1.81
CA GLU A 86 15.23 -11.95 -1.24
C GLU A 86 14.40 -10.68 -1.12
N ILE A 87 15.02 -9.59 -0.67
CA ILE A 87 14.39 -8.27 -0.63
C ILE A 87 13.94 -7.83 -2.02
N LYS A 88 14.82 -7.94 -3.03
CA LYS A 88 14.48 -7.60 -4.41
C LYS A 88 13.30 -8.42 -4.93
N ARG A 89 13.26 -9.73 -4.62
CA ARG A 89 12.13 -10.60 -5.00
C ARG A 89 10.85 -10.20 -4.27
N ALA A 90 10.92 -9.91 -2.98
CA ALA A 90 9.77 -9.50 -2.17
C ALA A 90 9.16 -8.19 -2.72
N ILE A 91 9.99 -7.19 -3.00
CA ILE A 91 9.57 -5.91 -3.59
C ILE A 91 8.92 -6.12 -4.96
N ALA A 92 9.51 -6.95 -5.83
CA ALA A 92 8.95 -7.24 -7.15
C ALA A 92 7.58 -7.92 -7.07
N ARG A 93 7.39 -8.86 -6.14
CA ARG A 93 6.11 -9.53 -5.89
C ARG A 93 5.05 -8.54 -5.37
N GLY A 94 5.41 -7.70 -4.41
CA GLY A 94 4.51 -6.66 -3.90
C GLY A 94 4.09 -5.67 -4.97
N ALA A 95 5.02 -5.25 -5.83
CA ALA A 95 4.71 -4.38 -6.97
C ALA A 95 3.72 -5.02 -7.95
N ASN A 96 3.82 -6.33 -8.18
CA ASN A 96 2.88 -7.05 -9.04
C ASN A 96 1.49 -7.14 -8.41
N LEU A 97 1.40 -7.36 -7.09
CA LEU A 97 0.12 -7.30 -6.38
C LEU A 97 -0.51 -5.91 -6.49
N ILE A 98 0.24 -4.85 -6.18
CA ILE A 98 -0.26 -3.46 -6.29
C ILE A 98 -0.77 -3.18 -7.70
N SER A 99 -0.01 -3.56 -8.74
CA SER A 99 -0.47 -3.43 -10.13
C SER A 99 -1.74 -4.22 -10.43
N ALA A 100 -1.91 -5.41 -9.84
CA ALA A 100 -3.10 -6.25 -10.03
C ALA A 100 -4.34 -5.73 -9.28
N MET A 101 -4.14 -5.02 -8.16
CA MET A 101 -5.23 -4.38 -7.39
C MET A 101 -5.68 -3.04 -7.97
N GLN A 102 -4.96 -2.51 -8.96
CA GLN A 102 -5.35 -1.25 -9.61
C GLN A 102 -6.67 -1.43 -10.35
N ARG A 103 -7.59 -0.48 -10.16
CA ARG A 103 -8.88 -0.47 -10.84
C ARG A 103 -8.75 -0.03 -12.29
N ALA A 104 -9.78 -0.30 -13.08
CA ALA A 104 -9.81 0.03 -14.50
C ALA A 104 -9.75 1.55 -14.77
N ASP A 105 -10.26 2.37 -13.84
CA ASP A 105 -10.17 3.84 -13.88
C ASP A 105 -8.77 4.36 -13.53
N GLY A 106 -7.85 3.50 -13.07
CA GLY A 106 -6.49 3.83 -12.65
C GLY A 106 -6.33 4.08 -11.16
N SER A 107 -7.41 4.09 -10.38
CA SER A 107 -7.37 4.31 -8.93
C SER A 107 -7.03 3.06 -8.14
N TRP A 108 -6.67 3.24 -6.87
CA TRP A 108 -6.62 2.18 -5.87
C TRP A 108 -7.59 2.51 -4.74
N TYR A 109 -8.26 1.48 -4.22
CA TYR A 109 -9.18 1.63 -3.09
C TYR A 109 -8.39 1.62 -1.77
N GLY A 110 -8.58 2.65 -0.93
CA GLY A 110 -8.00 2.73 0.40
C GLY A 110 -8.87 2.03 1.45
N CYS A 111 -8.26 1.17 2.25
CA CYS A 111 -8.93 0.40 3.29
C CYS A 111 -8.71 1.01 4.69
N TRP A 112 -7.64 1.77 4.89
CA TRP A 112 -7.25 2.35 6.18
C TRP A 112 -7.34 3.88 6.25
N GLY A 113 -7.80 4.50 5.17
CA GLY A 113 -8.04 5.94 5.05
C GLY A 113 -9.07 6.19 3.96
N CYS A 114 -9.77 7.33 4.03
CA CYS A 114 -10.78 7.72 3.05
C CYS A 114 -10.13 8.38 1.83
N CYS A 115 -10.28 7.89 0.60
CA CYS A 115 -10.43 6.50 0.18
C CYS A 115 -9.49 6.29 -1.00
N PHE A 116 -9.83 6.86 -2.16
CA PHE A 116 -9.07 6.70 -3.38
C PHE A 116 -7.84 7.58 -3.43
N THR A 117 -7.88 8.82 -2.93
CA THR A 117 -6.67 9.65 -2.83
C THR A 117 -5.62 8.98 -1.94
N TYR A 118 -6.05 8.41 -0.82
CA TYR A 118 -5.22 7.62 0.09
C TYR A 118 -4.66 6.36 -0.60
N GLY A 119 -5.51 5.54 -1.22
CA GLY A 119 -5.07 4.36 -1.95
C GLY A 119 -4.12 4.69 -3.11
N CYS A 120 -4.41 5.74 -3.88
CA CYS A 120 -3.59 6.23 -4.98
C CYS A 120 -2.20 6.69 -4.52
N TRP A 121 -2.12 7.39 -3.39
CA TRP A 121 -0.85 7.77 -2.80
C TRP A 121 0.02 6.55 -2.52
N PHE A 122 -0.49 5.54 -1.80
CA PHE A 122 0.26 4.31 -1.54
C PHE A 122 0.58 3.50 -2.80
N GLY A 123 -0.37 3.40 -3.74
CA GLY A 123 -0.15 2.71 -5.00
C GLY A 123 1.01 3.29 -5.80
N ILE A 124 1.07 4.62 -5.93
CA ILE A 124 2.17 5.32 -6.61
C ILE A 124 3.48 5.12 -5.85
N GLU A 125 3.52 5.43 -4.54
CA GLU A 125 4.74 5.32 -3.73
C GLU A 125 5.31 3.90 -3.72
N GLY A 126 4.46 2.88 -3.60
CA GLY A 126 4.88 1.48 -3.66
C GLY A 126 5.52 1.11 -4.99
N LEU A 127 4.95 1.55 -6.12
CA LEU A 127 5.54 1.29 -7.44
C LEU A 127 6.85 2.04 -7.65
N LEU A 128 6.97 3.27 -7.14
CA LEU A 128 8.23 4.02 -7.16
C LEU A 128 9.31 3.37 -6.29
N ALA A 129 8.95 2.89 -5.09
CA ALA A 129 9.85 2.13 -4.22
C ALA A 129 10.35 0.84 -4.88
N ALA A 130 9.53 0.22 -5.74
CA ALA A 130 9.92 -0.91 -6.58
C ALA A 130 10.82 -0.55 -7.78
N GLY A 131 11.13 0.73 -7.96
CA GLY A 131 11.93 1.22 -9.07
C GLY A 131 11.17 1.30 -10.40
N ARG A 132 9.82 1.32 -10.38
CA ARG A 132 9.06 1.57 -11.61
C ARG A 132 9.23 3.02 -12.05
N SER A 133 9.23 3.22 -13.37
CA SER A 133 9.27 4.56 -13.96
C SER A 133 7.99 5.32 -13.63
N VAL A 134 8.10 6.62 -13.35
CA VAL A 134 6.95 7.55 -13.22
C VAL A 134 6.05 7.56 -14.45
N SER A 135 6.57 7.15 -15.61
CA SER A 135 5.84 7.07 -16.89
C SER A 135 5.22 5.69 -17.15
N CYS A 136 5.25 4.75 -16.20
CA CYS A 136 4.59 3.45 -16.40
C CYS A 136 3.07 3.62 -16.53
N LYS A 137 2.41 2.63 -17.12
CA LYS A 137 0.97 2.66 -17.39
C LYS A 137 0.15 2.84 -16.11
N GLU A 138 0.59 2.20 -15.01
CA GLU A 138 -0.12 2.18 -13.74
C GLU A 138 -0.10 3.57 -13.10
N ILE A 139 1.08 4.17 -12.95
CA ILE A 139 1.23 5.52 -12.38
C ILE A 139 0.55 6.55 -13.28
N SER A 140 0.73 6.46 -14.61
CA SER A 140 0.08 7.39 -15.55
C SER A 140 -1.44 7.30 -15.52
N GLY A 141 -2.00 6.09 -15.36
CA GLY A 141 -3.44 5.88 -15.19
C GLY A 141 -3.97 6.52 -13.91
N CYS A 142 -3.28 6.30 -12.79
CA CYS A 142 -3.61 6.90 -11.51
C CYS A 142 -3.54 8.43 -11.54
N VAL A 143 -2.52 9.01 -12.18
CA VAL A 143 -2.41 10.47 -12.31
C VAL A 143 -3.57 11.03 -13.13
N LYS A 144 -3.98 10.36 -14.22
CA LYS A 144 -5.17 10.75 -14.99
C LYS A 144 -6.44 10.71 -14.14
N PHE A 145 -6.61 9.67 -13.33
CA PHE A 145 -7.72 9.58 -12.38
C PHE A 145 -7.72 10.77 -11.42
N LEU A 146 -6.61 11.02 -10.72
CA LEU A 146 -6.50 12.12 -9.75
C LEU A 146 -6.81 13.47 -10.40
N LEU A 147 -6.24 13.75 -11.58
CA LEU A 147 -6.53 14.99 -12.31
C LEU A 147 -8.01 15.12 -12.74
N SER A 148 -8.68 14.01 -13.03
CA SER A 148 -10.11 14.03 -13.39
C SER A 148 -11.04 14.37 -12.23
N VAL A 149 -10.57 14.19 -10.99
CA VAL A 149 -11.33 14.46 -9.75
C VAL A 149 -10.79 15.66 -8.97
N GLN A 150 -9.89 16.46 -9.57
CA GLN A 150 -9.37 17.67 -8.95
C GLN A 150 -10.47 18.73 -8.84
N GLY A 151 -10.59 19.34 -7.66
CA GLY A 151 -11.50 20.44 -7.39
C GLY A 151 -11.13 21.71 -8.15
N HIS A 152 -12.11 22.63 -8.28
CA HIS A 152 -11.90 23.93 -8.93
C HIS A 152 -10.90 24.84 -8.20
N ASP A 153 -10.71 24.61 -6.90
CA ASP A 153 -9.73 25.23 -6.00
C ASP A 153 -8.33 24.62 -6.14
N GLY A 154 -8.19 23.55 -6.92
CA GLY A 154 -6.96 22.80 -7.12
C GLY A 154 -6.72 21.68 -6.09
N GLY A 155 -7.61 21.48 -5.13
CA GLY A 155 -7.50 20.45 -4.10
C GLY A 155 -8.22 19.15 -4.45
N TRP A 156 -8.23 18.22 -3.48
CA TRP A 156 -8.94 16.95 -3.54
C TRP A 156 -9.64 16.69 -2.22
N SER A 157 -10.89 16.23 -2.27
CA SER A 157 -11.68 15.99 -1.06
C SER A 157 -12.72 14.90 -1.33
N GLU A 158 -12.77 13.91 -0.46
CA GLU A 158 -13.65 12.75 -0.56
C GLU A 158 -14.65 12.73 0.59
N ASP A 159 -15.92 12.48 0.28
CA ASP A 159 -16.92 12.13 1.27
C ASP A 159 -16.71 10.69 1.75
N PHE A 160 -17.08 10.40 3.01
CA PHE A 160 -16.99 9.05 3.58
C PHE A 160 -17.82 8.01 2.80
N ALA A 161 -18.85 8.44 2.08
CA ALA A 161 -19.59 7.60 1.14
C ALA A 161 -18.67 6.92 0.10
N SER A 162 -17.48 7.47 -0.17
CA SER A 162 -16.50 6.84 -1.06
C SER A 162 -16.06 5.46 -0.58
N CYS A 163 -15.92 5.29 0.74
CA CYS A 163 -15.58 4.00 1.36
C CYS A 163 -16.75 3.01 1.21
N TYR A 164 -17.96 3.45 1.54
CA TYR A 164 -19.14 2.58 1.54
C TYR A 164 -19.55 2.14 0.13
N ASN A 165 -19.61 3.10 -0.81
CA ASN A 165 -20.01 2.83 -2.19
C ASN A 165 -18.89 2.20 -3.03
N ARG A 166 -17.64 2.21 -2.54
CA ARG A 166 -16.43 1.81 -3.28
C ARG A 166 -16.30 2.53 -4.63
N GLU A 167 -16.65 3.81 -4.63
CA GLU A 167 -16.61 4.74 -5.77
C GLU A 167 -16.25 6.15 -5.30
N TYR A 168 -15.48 6.91 -6.09
CA TYR A 168 -15.06 8.26 -5.69
C TYR A 168 -16.28 9.18 -5.55
N THR A 169 -16.52 9.68 -4.34
CA THR A 169 -17.60 10.63 -4.05
C THR A 169 -16.99 11.96 -3.59
N PRO A 170 -17.05 13.03 -4.40
CA PRO A 170 -16.53 14.32 -4.01
C PRO A 170 -17.20 14.86 -2.73
N SER A 171 -16.43 15.46 -1.84
CA SER A 171 -17.00 16.11 -0.64
C SER A 171 -17.89 17.31 -1.04
N PRO A 172 -19.11 17.44 -0.47
CA PRO A 172 -19.99 18.57 -0.75
C PRO A 172 -19.42 19.93 -0.34
N GLN A 173 -18.46 19.94 0.60
CA GLN A 173 -17.88 21.17 1.15
C GLN A 173 -16.64 21.66 0.39
N GLY A 174 -16.16 20.91 -0.60
CA GLY A 174 -14.88 21.19 -1.27
C GLY A 174 -13.67 20.71 -0.46
N SER A 175 -12.48 21.17 -0.83
CA SER A 175 -11.23 20.89 -0.10
C SER A 175 -10.90 21.92 0.97
#